data_AF-F2JUG7-F1
#
_entry.id   AF-F2JUG7-F1
#
_cell.length_a   1.000
_cell.length_b   1.000
_cell.length_c   1.000
_cell.angle_alpha   90.00
_cell.angle_beta   90.00
_cell.angle_gamma   90.00
#
_symmetry.space_group_name_H-M   'P 1'
#
loop_
_entity.id
_entity.type
_entity.pdbx_description
1 polymer ?
#
loop_
_entity_poly.entity_id
_entity_poly.type
_entity_poly.pdbx_seq_one_letter_code
_entity_poly.pdbx_strand_id
1 'polypeptide(L)'
;MGIVVCVCMILILLMSIRTPLKRKLDPHKTELAVITLLAGLWNTGWYGFQNLGDYWGNAAFISGLLMMLTSLPLLENHRMLMTLSKHYKKLPPLFNRIALCALCVCAALYAYALILMQFD
;
A
#
# COMPACT_ATOMS: atom_id res chain seq x y z
N MET A 1 8.45 0.69 -13.40
CA MET A 1 7.60 1.30 -12.35
C MET A 1 6.92 0.25 -11.48
N GLY A 2 6.30 -0.77 -12.09
CA GLY A 2 5.47 -1.75 -11.39
C GLY A 2 6.13 -2.59 -10.28
N ILE A 3 7.39 -2.98 -10.46
CA ILE A 3 8.11 -3.82 -9.48
C ILE A 3 8.31 -3.09 -8.14
N VAL A 4 8.68 -1.81 -8.17
CA VAL A 4 8.88 -1.00 -6.95
C VAL A 4 7.57 -0.92 -6.15
N VAL A 5 6.47 -0.67 -6.85
CA VAL A 5 5.11 -0.59 -6.29
C VAL A 5 4.69 -1.94 -5.70
N CYS A 6 4.94 -3.04 -6.40
CA CYS A 6 4.68 -4.40 -5.93
C CYS A 6 5.48 -4.73 -4.65
N VAL A 7 6.78 -4.40 -4.61
CA VAL A 7 7.62 -4.58 -3.42
C VAL A 7 7.08 -3.77 -2.25
N CYS A 8 6.69 -2.51 -2.46
CA CYS A 8 6.09 -1.68 -1.42
C CYS A 8 4.76 -2.24 -0.90
N MET A 9 3.91 -2.81 -1.77
CA MET A 9 2.68 -3.50 -1.36
C MET A 9 2.96 -4.73 -0.50
N ILE A 10 3.92 -5.55 -0.91
CA ILE A 10 4.29 -6.75 -0.16
C ILE A 10 4.85 -6.35 1.21
N LEU A 11 5.70 -5.32 1.27
CA LEU A 11 6.27 -4.83 2.53
C LEU A 11 5.19 -4.33 3.50
N ILE A 12 4.24 -3.52 3.04
CA ILE A 12 3.16 -3.02 3.93
C ILE A 12 2.21 -4.16 4.34
N LEU A 13 1.96 -5.12 3.46
CA LEU A 13 1.16 -6.30 3.75
C LEU A 13 1.82 -7.16 4.85
N LEU A 14 3.12 -7.44 4.71
CA LEU A 14 3.91 -8.20 5.68
C LEU A 14 3.92 -7.54 7.07
N MET A 15 3.96 -6.21 7.11
CA MET A 15 3.90 -5.42 8.34
C MET A 15 2.53 -5.41 9.00
N SER A 16 1.47 -5.46 8.20
CA SER A 16 0.10 -5.37 8.68
C SER A 16 -0.42 -6.74 9.18
N ILE A 17 0.11 -7.83 8.63
CA ILE A 17 -0.19 -9.20 9.10
C ILE A 17 0.67 -9.52 10.34
N ARG A 18 0.13 -10.30 11.29
CA ARG A 18 0.89 -10.85 12.43
C ARG A 18 1.82 -11.97 11.96
N THR A 19 2.93 -11.60 11.32
CA THR A 19 4.00 -12.53 10.95
C THR A 19 5.18 -12.44 11.92
N PRO A 20 6.01 -13.49 12.07
CA PRO A 20 7.25 -13.42 12.84
C PRO A 20 8.23 -12.36 12.29
N LEU A 21 8.14 -12.05 10.98
CA LEU A 21 8.91 -10.98 10.33
C LEU A 21 8.54 -9.60 10.88
N LYS A 22 7.28 -9.37 11.25
CA LYS A 22 6.83 -8.10 11.83
C LYS A 22 7.69 -7.70 13.04
N ARG A 23 8.07 -8.65 13.90
CA ARG A 23 8.90 -8.38 15.08
C ARG A 23 10.31 -7.91 14.73
N LYS A 24 10.89 -8.39 13.61
CA LYS A 24 12.19 -7.92 13.12
C LYS A 24 12.11 -6.55 12.47
N LEU A 25 10.97 -6.25 11.84
CA LEU A 25 10.78 -5.04 11.05
C LEU A 25 10.10 -3.90 11.84
N ASP A 26 9.58 -4.17 13.04
CA ASP A 26 9.01 -3.20 13.98
C ASP A 26 9.87 -1.93 14.19
N PRO A 27 11.21 -1.99 14.39
CA PRO A 27 12.02 -0.78 14.59
C PRO A 27 11.98 0.18 13.39
N HIS A 28 11.79 -0.33 12.18
CA HIS A 28 11.71 0.47 10.94
C HIS A 28 10.27 0.64 10.43
N LYS A 29 9.26 0.24 11.21
CA LYS A 29 7.85 0.26 10.81
C LYS A 29 7.39 1.64 10.35
N THR A 30 7.78 2.69 11.07
CA THR A 30 7.39 4.07 10.74
C THR A 30 8.04 4.55 9.46
N GLU A 31 9.33 4.27 9.28
CA GLU A 31 10.08 4.65 8.08
C GLU A 31 9.53 3.94 6.84
N LEU A 32 9.28 2.63 6.94
CA LEU A 32 8.68 1.84 5.88
C LEU A 32 7.26 2.32 5.58
N ALA A 33 6.45 2.65 6.59
CA ALA A 33 5.11 3.19 6.38
C ALA A 33 5.14 4.55 5.66
N VAL A 34 6.08 5.44 6.00
CA VAL A 34 6.27 6.73 5.30
C VAL A 34 6.67 6.51 3.86
N ILE A 35 7.67 5.65 3.60
CA ILE A 35 8.13 5.34 2.25
C ILE A 35 6.98 4.77 1.42
N THR A 36 6.20 3.85 2.00
CA THR A 36 5.05 3.25 1.31
C THR A 36 3.95 4.27 1.04
N LEU A 37 3.72 5.20 1.96
CA LEU A 37 2.74 6.28 1.78
C LEU A 37 3.17 7.21 0.65
N LEU A 38 4.44 7.62 0.62
CA LEU A 38 5.00 8.43 -0.46
C LEU A 38 4.98 7.68 -1.79
N ALA A 39 5.32 6.39 -1.80
CA ALA A 39 5.22 5.55 -2.98
C ALA A 39 3.78 5.43 -3.47
N GLY A 40 2.81 5.25 -2.57
CA GLY A 40 1.38 5.23 -2.90
C GLY A 40 0.90 6.57 -3.46
N LEU A 41 1.32 7.69 -2.86
CA LEU A 41 0.97 9.03 -3.33
C LEU A 41 1.57 9.32 -4.71
N TRP A 42 2.83 8.94 -4.93
CA TRP A 42 3.48 9.03 -6.23
C TRP A 42 2.75 8.14 -7.25
N ASN A 43 2.43 6.90 -6.88
CA ASN A 43 1.78 5.94 -7.76
C ASN A 43 0.37 6.41 -8.18
N THR A 44 -0.41 6.95 -7.25
CA THR A 44 -1.76 7.47 -7.52
C THR A 44 -1.71 8.80 -8.26
N GLY A 45 -0.92 9.75 -7.77
CA GLY A 45 -0.94 11.15 -8.22
C GLY A 45 -0.14 11.41 -9.49
N TRP A 46 0.98 10.71 -9.69
CA TRP A 46 1.78 10.84 -10.90
C TRP A 46 1.27 9.88 -11.97
N TYR A 47 1.40 8.58 -11.75
CA TYR A 47 1.16 7.59 -12.80
C TYR A 47 -0.32 7.24 -12.98
N GLY A 48 -1.03 7.00 -11.88
CA GLY A 48 -2.45 6.65 -11.89
C GLY A 48 -3.28 7.76 -12.52
N PHE A 49 -3.07 9.02 -12.12
CA PHE A 49 -3.80 10.16 -12.65
C PHE A 49 -3.48 10.46 -14.13
N GLN A 50 -2.24 10.22 -14.58
CA GLN A 50 -1.85 10.44 -15.97
C GLN A 50 -2.33 9.34 -16.93
N ASN A 51 -2.53 8.11 -16.44
CA ASN A 51 -2.93 6.96 -17.26
C ASN A 51 -4.33 6.44 -16.86
N LEU A 52 -5.20 7.35 -16.39
CA LEU A 52 -6.61 7.06 -16.09
C LEU A 52 -7.30 6.54 -17.35
N GLY A 53 -7.78 5.30 -17.32
CA GLY A 53 -8.38 4.62 -18.47
C GLY A 53 -7.59 3.40 -18.95
N ASP A 54 -6.28 3.36 -18.70
CA ASP A 54 -5.46 2.18 -18.97
C ASP A 54 -5.49 1.20 -17.81
N TYR A 55 -5.35 -0.09 -18.12
CA TYR A 55 -5.31 -1.16 -17.11
C TYR A 55 -4.26 -0.87 -16.01
N TRP A 56 -3.07 -0.45 -16.42
CA TRP A 56 -1.96 -0.15 -15.50
C TRP A 56 -2.16 1.14 -14.71
N GLY A 57 -2.79 2.16 -15.29
CA GLY A 57 -3.11 3.41 -14.60
C GLY A 57 -4.21 3.22 -13.56
N ASN A 58 -5.29 2.51 -13.90
CA ASN A 58 -6.36 2.17 -12.96
C ASN A 58 -5.84 1.28 -11.82
N ALA A 59 -5.01 0.28 -12.14
CA ALA A 59 -4.36 -0.55 -11.13
C ALA A 59 -3.45 0.29 -10.22
N ALA A 60 -2.64 1.19 -10.77
CA ALA A 60 -1.78 2.08 -9.98
C ALA A 60 -2.58 3.02 -9.07
N PHE A 61 -3.67 3.57 -9.56
CA PHE A 61 -4.55 4.46 -8.80
C PHE A 61 -5.20 3.75 -7.61
N ILE A 62 -5.86 2.62 -7.86
CA ILE A 62 -6.55 1.83 -6.82
C ILE A 62 -5.55 1.33 -5.79
N SER A 63 -4.44 0.79 -6.26
CA SER A 63 -3.44 0.16 -5.41
C SER A 63 -2.62 1.19 -4.60
N GLY A 64 -2.34 2.36 -5.17
CA GLY A 64 -1.72 3.47 -4.45
C GLY A 64 -2.63 4.04 -3.36
N LEU A 65 -3.95 4.15 -3.62
CA LEU A 65 -4.93 4.50 -2.58
C LEU A 65 -4.96 3.47 -1.45
N LEU A 66 -4.99 2.17 -1.78
CA LEU A 66 -4.94 1.10 -0.78
C LEU A 66 -3.65 1.13 0.04
N MET A 67 -2.49 1.42 -0.57
CA MET A 67 -1.21 1.59 0.14
C MET A 67 -1.25 2.77 1.11
N MET A 68 -1.81 3.91 0.69
CA MET A 68 -1.99 5.07 1.55
C MET A 68 -2.90 4.72 2.75
N LEU A 69 -4.05 4.08 2.49
CA LEU A 69 -5.01 3.70 3.54
C LEU A 69 -4.42 2.71 4.54
N THR A 70 -3.68 1.71 4.07
CA THR A 70 -3.06 0.69 4.93
C THR A 70 -1.84 1.20 5.69
N SER A 71 -1.15 2.25 5.20
CA SER A 71 -0.01 2.86 5.90
C SER A 71 -0.43 3.78 7.06
N LEU A 72 -1.58 4.45 6.98
CA LEU A 72 -2.11 5.35 8.02
C LEU A 72 -2.18 4.75 9.44
N PRO A 73 -2.66 3.51 9.66
CA PRO A 73 -2.65 2.91 10.99
C PRO A 73 -1.25 2.56 11.49
N LEU A 74 -0.24 2.42 10.61
CA LEU A 74 1.14 2.18 11.01
C LEU A 74 1.86 3.46 11.45
N LEU A 75 1.38 4.62 10.99
CA LEU A 75 1.93 5.96 11.19
C LEU A 75 1.41 6.70 12.43
N GLU A 76 0.71 6.00 13.33
CA GLU A 76 0.11 6.58 14.54
C GLU A 76 1.11 7.37 15.41
N ASN A 77 2.38 6.97 15.41
CA ASN A 77 3.43 7.61 16.21
C ASN A 77 3.97 8.92 15.61
N HIS A 78 3.60 9.27 14.37
CA HIS A 78 4.11 10.45 13.69
C HIS A 78 3.19 11.67 13.90
N ARG A 79 3.71 12.74 14.54
CA ARG A 79 2.93 13.94 14.94
C ARG A 79 2.07 14.54 13.82
N MET A 80 2.61 14.65 12.60
CA MET A 80 1.88 15.22 11.45
C MET A 80 0.69 14.37 10.98
N LEU A 81 0.81 13.05 11.06
CA LEU A 81 -0.18 12.11 10.50
C LEU A 81 -1.12 11.56 11.59
N MET A 82 -0.90 11.94 12.85
CA MET A 82 -1.71 11.53 13.99
C MET A 82 -3.17 12.00 13.86
N THR A 83 -3.42 13.17 13.29
CA THR A 83 -4.78 13.69 13.07
C THR A 83 -5.55 12.84 12.05
N LEU A 84 -4.88 12.43 10.97
CA LEU A 84 -5.42 11.56 9.93
C LEU A 84 -5.64 10.14 10.45
N SER A 85 -4.68 9.61 11.24
CA SER A 85 -4.81 8.30 11.89
C SER A 85 -5.97 8.25 12.89
N LYS A 86 -6.20 9.32 13.67
CA LYS A 86 -7.36 9.42 14.58
C LYS A 86 -8.70 9.42 13.83
N HIS A 87 -8.79 10.09 12.69
CA HIS A 87 -9.98 10.03 11.84
C HIS A 87 -10.16 8.64 11.24
N TYR A 88 -9.07 8.00 10.82
CA TYR A 88 -9.10 6.66 10.28
C TYR A 88 -9.51 5.60 11.33
N LYS A 89 -9.10 5.76 12.59
CA LYS A 89 -9.52 4.88 13.70
C LYS A 89 -11.01 4.92 14.02
N LYS A 90 -11.74 5.94 13.57
CA LYS A 90 -13.21 5.97 13.67
C LYS A 90 -13.87 5.03 12.66
N LEU A 91 -13.17 4.62 11.61
CA LEU A 91 -13.69 3.61 10.69
C LEU A 91 -13.70 2.22 11.36
N PRO A 92 -14.67 1.36 11.00
CA PRO A 92 -14.77 0.02 11.56
C PRO A 92 -13.48 -0.77 11.29
N PRO A 93 -13.00 -1.58 12.26
CA PRO A 93 -11.77 -2.37 12.12
C PRO A 93 -11.83 -3.38 10.97
N LEU A 94 -13.04 -3.72 10.51
CA LEU A 94 -13.28 -4.50 9.29
C LEU A 94 -12.76 -3.79 8.03
N PHE A 95 -12.84 -2.46 7.96
CA PHE A 95 -12.41 -1.70 6.79
C PHE A 95 -10.91 -1.89 6.52
N ASN A 96 -10.09 -1.90 7.57
CA ASN A 96 -8.65 -2.16 7.44
C ASN A 96 -8.37 -3.61 6.95
N ARG A 97 -9.15 -4.59 7.43
CA ARG A 97 -9.03 -5.98 6.93
C ARG A 97 -9.43 -6.09 5.47
N ILE A 98 -10.50 -5.42 5.06
CA ILE A 98 -10.95 -5.37 3.67
C ILE A 98 -9.89 -4.68 2.79
N ALA A 99 -9.35 -3.55 3.24
CA ALA A 99 -8.27 -2.85 2.54
C ALA A 99 -7.03 -3.74 2.39
N LEU A 100 -6.67 -4.53 3.41
CA LEU A 100 -5.57 -5.48 3.33
C LEU A 100 -5.85 -6.65 2.38
N CYS A 101 -7.06 -7.21 2.41
CA CYS A 101 -7.46 -8.25 1.44
C CYS A 101 -7.44 -7.70 0.02
N ALA A 102 -7.98 -6.50 -0.20
CA ALA A 102 -7.96 -5.83 -1.50
C ALA A 102 -6.53 -5.53 -1.95
N LEU A 103 -5.65 -5.06 -1.06
CA LEU A 103 -4.23 -4.85 -1.33
C LEU A 103 -3.53 -6.16 -1.70
N CYS A 104 -3.85 -7.27 -1.02
CA CYS A 104 -3.30 -8.59 -1.30
C CYS A 104 -3.70 -9.06 -2.71
N VAL A 105 -4.98 -8.92 -3.07
CA VAL A 105 -5.49 -9.24 -4.41
C VAL A 105 -4.84 -8.34 -5.45
N CYS A 106 -4.73 -7.03 -5.20
CA CYS A 106 -4.02 -6.11 -6.08
C CYS A 106 -2.57 -6.54 -6.27
N ALA A 107 -1.83 -6.86 -5.21
CA ALA A 107 -0.44 -7.29 -5.30
C ALA A 107 -0.29 -8.59 -6.11
N ALA A 108 -1.20 -9.56 -5.93
CA ALA A 108 -1.21 -10.80 -6.70
C ALA A 108 -1.51 -10.56 -8.19
N LEU A 109 -2.52 -9.73 -8.51
CA LEU A 109 -2.82 -9.33 -9.88
C LEU A 109 -1.65 -8.58 -10.53
N TYR A 110 -1.01 -7.70 -9.77
CA TYR A 110 0.14 -6.92 -10.24
C TYR A 110 1.35 -7.81 -10.54
N ALA A 111 1.63 -8.77 -9.65
CA ALA A 111 2.69 -9.75 -9.85
C ALA A 111 2.40 -10.65 -11.06
N TYR A 112 1.16 -11.13 -11.19
CA TYR A 112 0.74 -11.93 -12.34
C TYR A 112 0.90 -11.17 -13.66
N ALA A 113 0.43 -9.92 -13.71
CA ALA A 113 0.53 -9.08 -14.90
C ALA A 113 2.00 -8.76 -15.27
N LEU A 114 2.87 -8.59 -14.27
CA LEU A 114 4.31 -8.42 -14.50
C LEU A 114 4.97 -9.69 -15.06
N ILE A 115 4.59 -10.86 -14.54
CA ILE A 115 5.11 -12.15 -15.04
C ILE A 115 4.66 -12.33 -16.50
N LEU A 116 3.39 -12.12 -16.80
CA LEU A 116 2.85 -12.27 -18.16
C LEU A 116 3.63 -11.40 -19.17
N MET A 117 3.84 -10.12 -18.85
CA MET A 117 4.63 -9.21 -19.69
C MET A 117 6.10 -9.60 -19.86
N GLN A 118 6.65 -10.44 -18.99
CA GLN A 118 8.03 -10.91 -19.10
C GLN A 118 8.19 -12.12 -20.01
N PHE A 119 7.08 -12.79 -20.35
CA PHE A 119 7.05 -13.98 -21.19
C PHE A 119 6.43 -13.74 -22.59
N ASP A 120 5.94 -12.53 -22.87
CA ASP A 120 5.59 -12.03 -24.21
C ASP A 120 6.77 -11.24 -24.83
#